data_AF-A0A355U1B5-F1
#
_entry.id   AF-A0A355U1B5-F1
#
_cell.length_a   1.000
_cell.length_b   1.000
_cell.length_c   1.000
_cell.angle_alpha   90.00
_cell.angle_beta   90.00
_cell.angle_gamma   90.00
#
_symmetry.space_group_name_H-M   'P 1'
#
loop_
_entity.id
_entity.type
_entity.pdbx_description
1 polymer ?
#
loop_
_entity_poly.entity_id
_entity_poly.type
_entity_poly.pdbx_seq_one_letter_code
_entity_poly.pdbx_strand_id
1 'polypeptide(L)' 'MSFSKIVKCETCKHFILNDKPPFATCKAYPTGIPTRIFSEEVNHDRHRPFDKGYRYEPKEN' A
#
# COMPACT_ATOMS: atom_id res chain seq x y z
N MET A 1 -10.91 21.39 8.55
CA MET A 1 -9.65 20.73 8.16
C MET A 1 -9.90 19.24 8.24
N SER A 2 -10.18 18.62 7.09
CA SER A 2 -10.42 17.17 7.02
C SER A 2 -9.09 16.48 7.25
N PHE A 3 -8.96 15.71 8.33
CA PHE A 3 -7.81 14.86 8.57
C PHE A 3 -7.74 13.85 7.43
N SER A 4 -6.89 14.10 6.44
CA SER A 4 -6.52 13.10 5.43
C SER A 4 -5.91 11.94 6.20
N LYS A 5 -6.71 10.91 6.42
CA LYS A 5 -6.29 9.68 7.09
C LYS A 5 -5.12 9.13 6.27
N ILE A 6 -3.91 9.25 6.80
CA ILE A 6 -2.70 8.75 6.14
C ILE A 6 -2.92 7.24 5.97
N VAL A 7 -3.11 6.81 4.73
CA VAL A 7 -3.30 5.41 4.40
C VAL A 7 -1.96 4.69 4.63
N LYS A 8 -1.97 3.53 5.32
CA LYS A 8 -0.75 2.75 5.62
C LYS A 8 0.14 2.49 4.41
N CYS A 9 -0.40 2.49 3.20
CA CYS A 9 0.41 2.39 2.00
C CYS A 9 1.48 3.50 1.95
N GLU A 10 1.13 4.76 2.20
CA GLU A 10 2.05 5.89 2.10
C GLU A 10 3.22 5.80 3.10
N THR A 11 2.96 5.19 4.25
CA THR A 11 3.96 4.94 5.31
C THR A 11 4.68 3.60 5.16
N CYS A 12 4.38 2.78 4.14
CA CYS A 12 4.98 1.46 3.95
C CYS A 12 6.22 1.51 3.06
N LYS A 13 7.30 0.81 3.42
CA LYS A 13 8.55 0.74 2.65
C LYS A 13 8.39 0.10 1.26
N HIS A 14 7.33 -0.66 1.04
CA HIS A 14 7.04 -1.33 -0.23
C HIS A 14 6.18 -0.51 -1.18
N PHE A 15 5.73 0.67 -0.74
CA PHE A 15 4.94 1.59 -1.55
C PHE A 15 5.81 2.43 -2.46
N ILE A 16 5.44 2.46 -3.73
CA ILE A 16 6.17 3.13 -4.81
C ILE A 16 5.21 4.09 -5.49
N LEU A 17 5.56 5.38 -5.44
CA LEU A 17 4.92 6.43 -6.23
C LEU A 17 5.57 6.46 -7.61
N ASN A 18 4.75 6.49 -8.65
CA ASN A 18 5.20 6.56 -10.03
C ASN A 18 4.73 7.86 -10.68
N ASP A 19 5.56 8.44 -11.56
CA ASP A 19 5.21 9.64 -12.33
C ASP A 19 4.21 9.35 -13.47
N LYS A 20 3.97 8.07 -13.76
CA LYS A 20 3.07 7.59 -14.83
C LYS A 20 2.08 6.57 -14.27
N PRO A 21 0.90 6.39 -14.92
CA PRO A 21 -0.04 5.33 -14.57
C PRO A 21 0.61 3.93 -14.59
N PRO A 22 0.36 3.07 -13.60
CA PRO A 22 -0.37 3.35 -12.35
C PRO A 22 0.46 4.24 -11.40
N PHE A 23 -0.10 5.38 -10.99
CA PHE A 23 0.57 6.40 -10.16
C PHE A 23 1.03 5.89 -8.78
N ALA A 24 0.48 4.76 -8.33
CA ALA A 24 0.85 4.12 -7.08
C ALA A 24 0.90 2.60 -7.26
N THR A 25 2.04 2.01 -6.88
CA THR A 25 2.29 0.57 -6.93
C THR A 25 2.86 0.07 -5.62
N CYS A 26 2.81 -1.24 -5.42
CA CYS A 26 3.43 -1.93 -4.30
C CYS A 26 4.18 -3.16 -4.85
N LYS A 27 5.23 -3.63 -4.17
CA LYS A 27 5.92 -4.87 -4.58
C LYS A 27 4.99 -6.09 -4.68
N ALA A 28 3.93 -6.15 -3.87
CA ALA A 28 2.88 -7.17 -3.99
C ALA A 28 1.97 -6.95 -5.22
N TYR A 29 1.76 -5.69 -5.61
CA TYR A 29 0.85 -5.24 -6.66
C TYR A 29 1.59 -4.37 -7.70
N PRO A 30 2.47 -4.97 -8.52
CA PRO A 30 3.30 -4.23 -9.48
C PRO A 30 2.49 -3.59 -10.62
N THR A 31 1.30 -4.10 -10.91
CA THR A 31 0.38 -3.57 -11.92
C THR A 31 -0.54 -2.47 -11.39
N GLY A 32 -0.36 -2.03 -10.15
CA GLY A 32 -1.19 -1.03 -9.47
C GLY A 32 -1.91 -1.60 -8.26
N ILE A 33 -2.01 -0.80 -7.20
CA ILE A 33 -2.68 -1.19 -5.95
C ILE A 33 -4.21 -1.09 -6.15
N PRO A 34 -4.97 -2.17 -5.93
CA PRO A 34 -6.44 -2.10 -5.98
C PRO A 34 -6.99 -1.09 -4.96
N THR A 35 -8.01 -0.32 -5.32
CA THR A 35 -8.57 0.73 -4.44
C THR A 35 -8.96 0.22 -3.06
N ARG A 36 -9.63 -0.94 -2.98
CA ARG A 36 -10.00 -1.61 -1.70
C ARG A 36 -8.81 -1.92 -0.79
N ILE A 37 -7.65 -2.16 -1.39
CA ILE A 37 -6.41 -2.41 -0.65
C ILE A 37 -5.79 -1.09 -0.21
N PHE A 38 -5.72 -0.13 -1.14
CA PHE A 38 -5.18 1.20 -0.86
C PHE A 38 -5.97 1.94 0.22
N SER A 39 -7.31 1.80 0.22
CA SER A 39 -8.24 2.40 1.18
C SER A 39 -8.30 1.69 2.54
N GLU A 40 -7.43 0.69 2.78
CA GLU A 40 -7.39 -0.10 4.01
C GLU A 40 -8.69 -0.87 4.33
N GLU A 41 -9.55 -1.10 3.33
CA GLU A 41 -10.69 -2.03 3.48
C GLU A 41 -10.18 -3.45 3.79
N VAL A 42 -8.99 -3.77 3.25
CA VAL A 42 -8.23 -4.97 3.57
C VAL A 42 -7.05 -4.61 4.46
N ASN A 43 -7.06 -5.06 5.71
CA ASN A 43 -5.92 -4.90 6.62
C ASN A 43 -4.78 -5.86 6.24
N HIS A 44 -3.61 -5.30 5.87
CA HIS A 44 -2.37 -5.99 5.51
C HIS A 44 -1.34 -6.14 6.66
N ASP A 45 -1.76 -5.92 7.92
CA ASP A 45 -0.95 -6.26 9.10
C ASP A 45 -0.81 -7.79 9.28
N ARG A 46 -1.77 -8.56 8.75
CA ARG A 46 -1.83 -10.01 8.86
C ARG A 46 -1.40 -10.67 7.55
N HIS A 47 -0.74 -11.82 7.63
CA HIS A 47 -0.47 -12.64 6.45
C HIS A 47 -1.78 -12.95 5.73
N ARG A 48 -1.88 -12.52 4.47
CA ARG A 48 -2.91 -13.01 3.55
C ARG A 48 -2.25 -13.75 2.38
N PRO A 49 -2.88 -14.80 1.84
CA PRO A 49 -2.34 -15.57 0.72
C PRO A 49 -2.02 -14.71 -0.51
N PHE A 50 -2.74 -13.60 -0.67
CA PHE A 50 -2.67 -12.74 -1.86
C PHE A 50 -1.57 -11.67 -1.83
N ASP A 51 -0.88 -11.48 -0.69
CA ASP A 51 0.15 -10.43 -0.57
C ASP A 51 1.52 -10.85 -1.11
N LYS A 52 1.62 -12.02 -1.75
CA LYS A 52 2.85 -12.55 -2.35
C LYS A 52 4.06 -12.56 -1.39
N GLY A 53 3.79 -12.69 -0.08
CA GLY A 53 4.80 -12.69 0.97
C GLY A 53 5.23 -11.30 1.48
N TYR A 54 4.69 -10.20 0.92
CA TYR A 54 4.96 -8.86 1.42
C TYR A 54 4.00 -8.52 2.56
N ARG A 55 4.50 -7.83 3.60
CA ARG A 55 3.71 -7.34 4.72
C ARG A 55 3.81 -5.83 4.81
N TYR A 56 2.93 -5.20 5.57
CA TYR A 56 3.15 -3.83 5.99
C TYR A 56 4.46 -3.76 6.77
N GLU A 57 5.39 -2.93 6.29
CA GLU A 57 6.63 -2.62 6.97
C GLU A 57 6.80 -1.10 6.90
N PRO A 58 6.77 -0.39 8.04
CA PRO A 58 6.82 1.07 8.04
C PRO A 58 8.15 1.54 7.41
N LYS A 59 8.11 2.65 6.69
CA LYS A 59 9.30 3.47 6.41
C LYS A 59 9.77 3.96 7.79
N GLU A 60 10.94 3.51 8.22
CA GLU A 60 11.55 4.03 9.44
C GLU A 60 11.67 5.56 9.30
N ASN A 61 11.41 6.28 10.39
CA ASN A 61 11.44 7.75 10.42
C ASN A 61 12.87 8.27 10.40
#